data_AF-A0A0J0XF96-F1
#
_entry.id   AF-A0A0J0XF96-F1
#
_cell.length_a   1.000
_cell.length_b   1.000
_cell.length_c   1.000
_cell.angle_alpha   90.00
_cell.angle_beta   90.00
_cell.angle_gamma   90.00
#
_symmetry.space_group_name_H-M   'P 1'
#
loop_
_entity.id
_entity.type
_entity.pdbx_description
1 polymer ?
#
loop_
_entity_poly.entity_id
_entity_poly.type
_entity_poly.pdbx_seq_one_letter_code
_entity_poly.pdbx_strand_id
1 'polypeptide(L)'
;SLDQHGASLSSLYRESAKYAETHKTAGSLLVARDMDGHVFGVYLNEPIAKREGTYYGSGEAFMFKFVEGESKPRIFQWTGRNQYIALCETNFISFGGGGASYGLLLDGTFSRNSSATSPAFQNEVLCSSSALFSEKGHSFDCLGLEVWATA
;
A
#
# COMPACT_ATOMS: atom_id res chain seq x y z
N SER A 1 -5.96 6.26 12.10
CA SER A 1 -4.49 6.46 12.16
C SER A 1 -3.87 5.51 13.18
N LEU A 2 -2.59 5.14 13.02
CA LEU A 2 -1.79 4.45 14.05
C LEU A 2 -1.92 5.15 15.42
N ASP A 3 -2.02 6.48 15.41
CA ASP A 3 -2.16 7.33 16.59
C ASP A 3 -3.51 7.17 17.33
N GLN A 4 -4.52 6.59 16.68
CA GLN A 4 -5.90 6.53 17.20
C GLN A 4 -6.34 5.11 17.62
N HIS A 5 -5.73 4.06 17.08
CA HIS A 5 -6.26 2.69 17.23
C HIS A 5 -5.24 1.64 17.73
N GLY A 6 -4.00 2.06 18.05
CA GLY A 6 -2.91 1.14 18.35
C GLY A 6 -2.36 0.50 17.07
N ALA A 7 -1.03 0.44 16.95
CA ALA A 7 -0.32 0.04 15.74
C ALA A 7 -0.36 -1.48 15.51
N SER A 8 -1.51 -2.00 15.05
CA SER A 8 -1.60 -3.40 14.59
C SER A 8 -2.43 -3.53 13.33
N LEU A 9 -1.98 -4.39 12.42
CA LEU A 9 -2.70 -4.75 11.21
C LEU A 9 -4.07 -5.38 11.50
N SER A 10 -4.19 -6.12 12.60
CA SER A 10 -5.47 -6.64 13.09
C SER A 10 -6.50 -5.55 13.36
N SER A 11 -6.08 -4.41 13.93
CA SER A 11 -6.98 -3.28 14.17
C SER A 11 -7.34 -2.58 12.86
N LEU A 12 -6.41 -2.43 11.92
CA LEU A 12 -6.68 -1.90 10.58
C LEU A 12 -7.74 -2.74 9.85
N TYR A 13 -7.59 -4.08 9.82
CA TYR A 13 -8.58 -4.95 9.18
C TYR A 13 -9.95 -4.85 9.83
N ARG A 14 -10.02 -4.77 11.17
CA ARG A 14 -11.29 -4.62 11.88
C ARG A 14 -11.99 -3.31 11.52
N GLU A 15 -11.28 -2.19 11.51
CA GLU A 15 -11.90 -0.90 11.19
C GLU A 15 -12.27 -0.80 9.70
N SER A 16 -11.44 -1.34 8.80
CA SER A 16 -11.78 -1.43 7.37
C SER A 16 -13.02 -2.29 7.12
N ALA A 17 -13.13 -3.45 7.79
CA ALA A 17 -14.29 -4.33 7.66
C ALA A 17 -15.59 -3.67 8.15
N LYS A 18 -15.56 -2.99 9.31
CA LYS A 18 -16.71 -2.23 9.82
C LYS A 18 -17.18 -1.18 8.82
N TYR A 19 -16.26 -0.47 8.17
CA TYR A 19 -16.62 0.52 7.17
C TYR A 19 -17.24 -0.13 5.92
N ALA A 20 -16.66 -1.26 5.47
CA ALA A 20 -17.13 -2.01 4.30
C ALA A 20 -18.56 -2.57 4.46
N GLU A 21 -19.02 -2.84 5.69
CA GLU A 21 -20.40 -3.31 5.95
C GLU A 21 -21.46 -2.31 5.46
N THR A 22 -21.18 -1.02 5.57
CA THR A 22 -22.08 0.07 5.18
C THR A 22 -21.76 0.66 3.81
N HIS A 23 -20.57 0.41 3.28
CA HIS A 23 -20.06 0.98 2.03
C HIS A 23 -19.40 -0.09 1.15
N LYS A 24 -20.20 -1.07 0.70
CA LYS A 24 -19.71 -2.24 -0.05
C LYS A 24 -18.98 -1.92 -1.36
N THR A 25 -19.23 -0.75 -1.94
CA THR A 25 -18.63 -0.29 -3.20
C THR A 25 -17.51 0.73 -2.98
N ALA A 26 -17.16 1.03 -1.73
CA ALA A 26 -16.10 2.00 -1.45
C ALA A 26 -14.72 1.43 -1.80
N GLY A 27 -13.94 2.22 -2.51
CA GLY A 27 -12.49 2.03 -2.60
C GLY A 27 -11.78 2.38 -1.30
N SER A 28 -10.50 2.02 -1.23
CA SER A 28 -9.60 2.31 -0.12
C SER A 28 -8.34 3.01 -0.62
N LEU A 29 -8.03 4.14 -0.02
CA LEU A 29 -6.76 4.85 -0.20
C LEU A 29 -5.92 4.66 1.06
N LEU A 30 -4.89 3.82 0.96
CA LEU A 30 -3.87 3.66 1.99
C LEU A 30 -2.75 4.68 1.74
N VAL A 31 -2.42 5.46 2.77
CA VAL A 31 -1.36 6.47 2.76
C VAL A 31 -0.39 6.17 3.88
N ALA A 32 0.88 6.01 3.54
CA ALA A 32 1.99 5.88 4.48
C ALA A 32 2.87 7.13 4.42
N ARG A 33 3.38 7.51 5.58
CA ARG A 33 4.44 8.51 5.72
C ARG A 33 5.60 7.87 6.49
N ASP A 34 6.81 7.98 5.95
CA ASP A 34 8.01 7.50 6.63
C ASP A 34 8.69 8.59 7.48
N MET A 35 9.71 8.18 8.24
CA MET A 35 10.51 9.07 9.10
C MET A 35 11.34 10.11 8.33
N ASP A 36 11.65 9.85 7.06
CA ASP A 36 12.34 10.81 6.18
C ASP A 36 11.37 11.81 5.54
N GLY A 37 10.07 11.67 5.79
CA GLY A 37 9.03 12.57 5.32
C GLY A 37 8.46 12.23 3.95
N HIS A 38 8.85 11.10 3.35
CA HIS A 38 8.23 10.64 2.11
C HIS A 38 6.78 10.23 2.36
N VAL A 39 5.89 10.58 1.43
CA VAL A 39 4.47 10.23 1.47
C VAL A 39 4.12 9.43 0.23
N PHE A 40 3.56 8.24 0.41
CA PHE A 40 3.26 7.31 -0.67
C PHE A 40 2.15 6.35 -0.26
N GLY A 41 1.65 5.56 -1.20
CA GLY A 41 0.54 4.68 -0.88
C GLY A 41 -0.04 3.95 -2.07
N VAL A 42 -1.23 3.39 -1.83
CA VAL A 42 -1.96 2.56 -2.78
C VAL A 42 -3.43 2.90 -2.72
N TYR A 43 -4.06 2.98 -3.89
CA TYR A 43 -5.50 2.96 -4.03
C TYR A 43 -5.98 1.58 -4.51
N LEU A 44 -7.03 1.07 -3.87
CA LEU A 44 -7.82 -0.08 -4.32
C LEU A 44 -9.26 0.37 -4.56
N ASN A 45 -9.91 -0.17 -5.59
CA ASN A 45 -11.34 0.05 -5.84
C ASN A 45 -12.24 -0.92 -5.04
N GLU A 46 -11.72 -1.45 -3.93
CA GLU A 46 -12.46 -2.27 -2.98
C GLU A 46 -11.83 -2.11 -1.58
N PRO A 47 -12.54 -2.46 -0.50
CA PRO A 47 -12.02 -2.33 0.86
C PRO A 47 -10.77 -3.18 1.11
N ILE A 48 -9.79 -2.63 1.84
CA ILE A 48 -8.65 -3.41 2.32
C ILE A 48 -9.16 -4.46 3.31
N ALA A 49 -9.05 -5.73 2.94
CA ALA A 49 -9.58 -6.85 3.71
C ALA A 49 -8.58 -7.98 3.79
N LYS A 50 -8.51 -8.64 4.95
CA LYS A 50 -7.71 -9.85 5.13
C LYS A 50 -8.23 -10.97 4.22
N ARG A 51 -7.38 -11.47 3.32
CA ARG A 51 -7.67 -12.55 2.36
C ARG A 51 -6.45 -13.47 2.28
N GLU A 52 -6.37 -14.41 3.22
CA GLU A 52 -5.20 -15.27 3.36
C GLU A 52 -4.95 -16.12 2.10
N GLY A 53 -3.71 -16.15 1.65
CA GLY A 53 -3.24 -16.92 0.50
C GLY A 53 -3.75 -16.44 -0.86
N THR A 54 -4.50 -15.33 -0.93
CA THR A 54 -5.19 -14.93 -2.16
C THR A 54 -4.97 -13.45 -2.48
N TYR A 55 -4.42 -13.19 -3.67
CA TYR A 55 -4.34 -11.83 -4.20
C TYR A 55 -5.70 -11.33 -4.64
N TYR A 56 -5.94 -10.02 -4.49
CA TYR A 56 -7.15 -9.35 -4.93
C TYR A 56 -6.87 -7.91 -5.39
N GLY A 57 -7.91 -7.21 -5.83
CA GLY A 57 -7.85 -5.91 -6.49
C GLY A 57 -8.29 -5.98 -7.94
N SER A 58 -8.54 -4.82 -8.54
CA SER A 58 -8.88 -4.69 -9.96
C SER A 58 -7.86 -3.83 -10.72
N GLY A 59 -8.02 -3.73 -12.04
CA GLY A 59 -7.19 -2.87 -12.87
C GLY A 59 -7.34 -1.36 -12.61
N GLU A 60 -8.27 -0.96 -11.76
CA GLU A 60 -8.41 0.43 -11.30
C GLU A 60 -7.45 0.78 -10.14
N ALA A 61 -6.77 -0.23 -9.57
CA ALA A 61 -5.76 -0.01 -8.55
C ALA A 61 -4.56 0.76 -9.11
N PHE A 62 -3.96 1.59 -8.25
CA PHE A 62 -2.72 2.29 -8.57
C PHE A 62 -1.90 2.53 -7.30
N MET A 63 -0.57 2.60 -7.47
CA MET A 63 0.34 3.08 -6.44
C MET A 63 0.67 4.55 -6.69
N PHE A 64 1.07 5.27 -5.65
CA PHE A 64 1.50 6.66 -5.81
C PHE A 64 2.62 7.02 -4.83
N LYS A 65 3.37 8.07 -5.18
CA LYS A 65 4.31 8.75 -4.27
C LYS A 65 4.31 10.25 -4.54
N PHE A 66 4.50 11.03 -3.50
CA PHE A 66 4.81 12.45 -3.59
C PHE A 66 6.32 12.63 -3.76
N VAL A 67 6.71 13.56 -4.62
CA VAL A 67 8.11 13.89 -4.90
C VAL A 67 8.31 15.37 -4.60
N GLU A 68 9.36 15.68 -3.84
CA GLU A 68 9.68 17.06 -3.50
C GLU A 68 9.90 17.91 -4.77
N GLY A 69 9.27 19.08 -4.81
CA GLY A 69 9.30 19.97 -5.97
C GLY A 69 8.27 19.65 -7.07
N GLU A 70 7.53 18.54 -6.97
CA GLU A 70 6.42 18.24 -7.90
C GLU A 70 5.07 18.69 -7.32
N SER A 71 4.23 19.28 -8.17
CA SER A 71 2.89 19.76 -7.78
C SER A 71 1.82 18.67 -7.75
N LYS A 72 2.12 17.48 -8.30
CA LYS A 72 1.22 16.33 -8.39
C LYS A 72 1.97 15.08 -7.95
N PRO A 73 1.30 14.10 -7.33
CA PRO A 73 1.92 12.82 -7.06
C PRO A 73 2.22 12.08 -8.37
N ARG A 74 3.28 11.28 -8.36
CA ARG A 74 3.52 10.29 -9.41
C ARG A 74 2.57 9.13 -9.20
N ILE A 75 1.86 8.73 -10.26
CA ILE A 75 0.88 7.65 -10.25
C ILE A 75 1.42 6.47 -11.07
N PHE A 76 1.38 5.27 -10.50
CA PHE A 76 1.77 4.02 -11.14
C PHE A 76 0.54 3.13 -11.26
N GLN A 77 -0.04 3.11 -12.46
CA GLN A 77 -1.24 2.32 -12.74
C GLN A 77 -0.90 0.83 -12.87
N TRP A 78 -1.89 -0.02 -12.64
CA TRP A 78 -1.75 -1.44 -12.91
C TRP A 78 -1.38 -1.69 -14.38
N THR A 79 -0.38 -2.53 -14.59
CA THR A 79 0.23 -2.75 -15.92
C THR A 79 -0.50 -3.81 -16.75
N GLY A 80 -1.41 -4.57 -16.15
CA GLY A 80 -2.02 -5.75 -16.79
C GLY A 80 -1.14 -7.00 -16.84
N ARG A 81 0.12 -6.95 -16.36
CA ARG A 81 1.08 -8.06 -16.50
C ARG A 81 0.79 -9.27 -15.60
N ASN A 82 0.22 -9.04 -14.42
CA ASN A 82 -0.18 -10.09 -13.48
C ASN A 82 -1.25 -9.54 -12.52
N GLN A 83 -1.95 -10.42 -11.79
CA GLN A 83 -3.01 -10.03 -10.84
C GLN A 83 -2.51 -9.92 -9.39
N TYR A 84 -1.21 -9.79 -9.17
CA TYR A 84 -0.64 -9.72 -7.82
C TYR A 84 -0.76 -8.30 -7.23
N ILE A 85 -1.99 -7.78 -7.14
CA ILE A 85 -2.28 -6.38 -6.79
C ILE A 85 -2.18 -6.15 -5.28
N ALA A 86 -2.98 -6.84 -4.47
CA ALA A 86 -2.95 -6.76 -3.02
C ALA A 86 -2.99 -8.15 -2.39
N LEU A 87 -2.13 -8.39 -1.39
CA LEU A 87 -2.11 -9.60 -0.57
C LEU A 87 -2.18 -9.19 0.90
N CYS A 88 -3.25 -9.59 1.58
CA CYS A 88 -3.52 -9.17 2.95
C CYS A 88 -3.54 -10.39 3.87
N GLU A 89 -2.41 -10.62 4.52
CA GLU A 89 -2.19 -11.74 5.44
C GLU A 89 -2.41 -11.32 6.90
N THR A 90 -2.42 -12.30 7.79
CA THR A 90 -2.47 -12.04 9.24
C THR A 90 -1.28 -11.21 9.74
N ASN A 91 -0.08 -11.43 9.18
CA ASN A 91 1.17 -10.84 9.69
C ASN A 91 1.77 -9.74 8.79
N PHE A 92 1.21 -9.49 7.62
CA PHE A 92 1.64 -8.42 6.74
C PHE A 92 0.55 -8.08 5.73
N ILE A 93 0.65 -6.89 5.15
CA ILE A 93 -0.08 -6.52 3.95
C ILE A 93 0.95 -6.11 2.89
N SER A 94 0.75 -6.57 1.66
CA SER A 94 1.59 -6.18 0.54
C SER A 94 0.77 -5.78 -0.68
N PHE A 95 1.39 -4.94 -1.50
CA PHE A 95 0.83 -4.47 -2.75
C PHE A 95 1.90 -4.53 -3.86
N GLY A 96 1.48 -4.91 -5.05
CA GLY A 96 2.36 -5.04 -6.22
C GLY A 96 3.36 -6.18 -6.07
N GLY A 97 2.92 -7.41 -6.31
CA GLY A 97 3.75 -8.61 -6.31
C GLY A 97 4.28 -9.01 -7.68
N GLY A 98 4.85 -10.22 -7.74
CA GLY A 98 5.38 -10.84 -8.96
C GLY A 98 6.86 -10.63 -9.22
N GLY A 99 7.55 -9.84 -8.39
CA GLY A 99 9.00 -9.70 -8.39
C GLY A 99 9.65 -10.44 -7.21
N ALA A 100 10.93 -10.14 -6.96
CA ALA A 100 11.65 -10.65 -5.78
C ALA A 100 11.20 -10.00 -4.45
N SER A 101 10.52 -8.85 -4.53
CA SER A 101 9.95 -8.09 -3.41
C SER A 101 8.58 -7.52 -3.82
N TYR A 102 7.96 -6.75 -2.92
CA TYR A 102 6.66 -6.10 -3.15
C TYR A 102 6.83 -4.61 -3.42
N GLY A 103 5.92 -4.03 -4.22
CA GLY A 103 5.81 -2.60 -4.44
C GLY A 103 5.72 -1.83 -3.13
N LEU A 104 4.90 -2.34 -2.21
CA LEU A 104 4.81 -1.91 -0.82
C LEU A 104 4.58 -3.13 0.07
N LEU A 105 5.34 -3.25 1.16
CA LEU A 105 5.17 -4.25 2.20
C LEU A 105 5.10 -3.53 3.55
N LEU A 106 4.03 -3.78 4.30
CA LEU A 106 3.85 -3.34 5.68
C LEU A 106 3.72 -4.57 6.57
N ASP A 107 4.56 -4.72 7.58
CA ASP A 107 4.42 -5.82 8.53
C ASP A 107 3.29 -5.59 9.53
N GLY A 108 2.90 -6.63 10.27
CA GLY A 108 1.77 -6.61 11.19
C GLY A 108 1.89 -5.58 12.33
N THR A 109 3.11 -5.09 12.57
CA THR A 109 3.46 -4.09 13.59
C THR A 109 3.83 -2.74 13.00
N PHE A 110 3.84 -2.63 11.67
CA PHE A 110 4.32 -1.48 10.90
C PHE A 110 5.76 -1.06 11.23
N SER A 111 6.59 -2.00 11.71
CA SER A 111 7.97 -1.73 12.13
C SER A 111 9.01 -2.21 11.13
N ARG A 112 8.68 -3.22 10.33
CA ARG A 112 9.56 -3.76 9.29
C ARG A 112 8.87 -3.67 7.95
N ASN A 113 8.95 -2.48 7.37
CA ASN A 113 8.29 -2.17 6.11
C ASN A 113 9.32 -2.05 5.00
N SER A 114 8.89 -2.23 3.76
CA SER A 114 9.76 -1.99 2.61
C SER A 114 8.99 -1.62 1.36
N SER A 115 9.69 -1.02 0.40
CA SER A 115 9.19 -0.79 -0.95
C SER A 115 10.23 -1.22 -1.99
N ALA A 116 9.76 -1.76 -3.11
CA ALA A 116 10.56 -2.16 -4.26
C ALA A 116 9.83 -1.81 -5.55
N THR A 117 10.47 -2.03 -6.69
CA THR A 117 9.80 -2.05 -7.99
C THR A 117 9.04 -3.36 -8.15
N SER A 118 7.79 -3.28 -8.62
CA SER A 118 6.97 -4.45 -8.89
C SER A 118 6.62 -4.59 -10.38
N PRO A 119 6.53 -5.81 -10.93
CA PRO A 119 6.01 -6.02 -12.28
C PRO A 119 4.53 -5.64 -12.43
N ALA A 120 3.74 -5.74 -11.35
CA ALA A 120 2.33 -5.43 -11.35
C ALA A 120 2.04 -3.96 -11.69
N PHE A 121 2.86 -3.03 -11.19
CA PHE A 121 2.66 -1.58 -11.36
C PHE A 121 3.80 -0.87 -12.09
N GLN A 122 4.95 -1.52 -12.30
CA GLN A 122 6.18 -0.88 -12.78
C GLN A 122 6.51 0.40 -11.98
N ASN A 123 6.24 0.37 -10.67
CA ASN A 123 6.46 1.48 -9.79
C ASN A 123 7.95 1.68 -9.48
N GLU A 124 8.32 2.92 -9.19
CA GLU A 124 9.57 3.21 -8.49
C GLU A 124 9.49 2.71 -7.05
N VAL A 125 10.65 2.62 -6.38
CA VAL A 125 10.70 2.55 -4.91
C VAL A 125 9.96 3.75 -4.34
N LEU A 126 8.92 3.48 -3.55
CA LEU A 126 7.96 4.48 -3.08
C LEU A 126 8.51 5.32 -1.92
N CYS A 127 9.30 4.70 -1.02
CA CYS A 127 9.97 5.34 0.11
C CYS A 127 11.29 6.03 -0.28
N SER A 128 11.29 6.74 -1.41
CA SER A 128 12.46 7.47 -1.91
C SER A 128 12.01 8.76 -2.59
N SER A 129 12.69 9.87 -2.34
CA SER A 129 12.47 11.14 -3.01
C SER A 129 12.92 11.15 -4.48
N SER A 130 13.78 10.22 -4.87
CA SER A 130 14.32 10.12 -6.23
C SER A 130 13.67 8.98 -7.04
N ALA A 131 13.81 9.06 -8.36
CA ALA A 131 13.43 7.98 -9.26
C ALA A 131 14.40 6.80 -9.11
N LEU A 132 14.04 5.83 -8.28
CA LEU A 132 14.83 4.64 -7.99
C LEU A 132 14.05 3.39 -8.40
N PHE A 133 14.66 2.52 -9.20
CA PHE A 133 14.12 1.21 -9.54
C PHE A 133 14.99 0.13 -8.91
N SER A 134 14.37 -0.79 -8.18
CA SER A 134 15.10 -1.86 -7.49
C SER A 134 14.20 -3.05 -7.20
N GLU A 135 14.64 -4.25 -7.53
CA GLU A 135 13.94 -5.49 -7.17
C GLU A 135 14.14 -5.89 -5.71
N LYS A 136 15.11 -5.28 -5.03
CA LYS A 136 15.37 -5.47 -3.61
C LYS A 136 14.51 -4.49 -2.81
N GLY A 137 13.87 -4.97 -1.75
CA GLY A 137 13.16 -4.13 -0.79
C GLY A 137 14.08 -3.10 -0.14
N HIS A 138 13.68 -1.82 -0.21
CA HIS A 138 14.25 -0.72 0.54
C HIS A 138 13.41 -0.52 1.79
N SER A 139 14.03 -0.68 2.96
CA SER A 139 13.34 -0.56 4.23
C SER A 139 12.97 0.89 4.54
N PHE A 140 11.86 1.08 5.23
CA PHE A 140 11.48 2.39 5.78
C PHE A 140 10.79 2.24 7.14
N ASP A 141 11.01 3.22 8.01
CA ASP A 141 10.33 3.31 9.29
C ASP A 141 9.03 4.09 9.11
N CYS A 142 7.90 3.45 9.40
CA CYS A 142 6.58 4.05 9.22
C CYS A 142 6.30 5.02 10.38
N LEU A 143 6.23 6.32 10.07
CA LEU A 143 5.84 7.36 11.02
C LEU A 143 4.31 7.44 11.16
N GLY A 144 3.59 7.29 10.06
CA GLY A 144 2.13 7.40 10.02
C GLY A 144 1.51 6.53 8.95
N LEU A 145 0.37 5.92 9.26
CA LEU A 145 -0.43 5.14 8.33
C LEU A 145 -1.91 5.52 8.47
N GLU A 146 -2.53 5.86 7.34
CA GLU A 146 -3.93 6.19 7.23
C GLU A 146 -4.58 5.35 6.13
N VAL A 147 -5.83 4.96 6.34
CA VAL A 147 -6.68 4.34 5.33
C VAL A 147 -7.95 5.16 5.25
N TRP A 148 -8.22 5.66 4.05
CA TRP A 148 -9.38 6.48 3.74
C TRP A 148 -10.31 5.70 2.84
N ALA A 149 -11.60 5.71 3.12
CA ALA A 149 -12.58 5.17 2.19
C ALA A 149 -12.95 6.23 1.15
N THR A 150 -13.10 5.80 -0.11
CA THR A 150 -13.55 6.66 -1.20
C THR A 150 -15.01 6.35 -1.53
N ALA A 151 -15.81 7.39 -1.69
CA ALA A 151 -17.24 7.28 -2.02
C ALA A 151 -17.48 7.01 -3.51
#